data_AF-A0AAE4VJN3-F1
#
_entry.id   AF-A0AAE4VJN3-F1
#
_cell.length_a   1.000
_cell.length_b   1.000
_cell.length_c   1.000
_cell.angle_alpha   90.00
_cell.angle_beta   90.00
_cell.angle_gamma   90.00
#
_symmetry.space_group_name_H-M   'P 1'
#
loop_
_entity.id
_entity.type
_entity.pdbx_description
1 polymer ?
#
loop_
_entity_poly.entity_id
_entity_poly.type
_entity_poly.pdbx_seq_one_letter_code
_entity_poly.pdbx_strand_id
1 'polypeptide(L)'
;MHYIDMHCISVKFLNNLLKLAINIFIYLFIYFFIHKNIFADTSCFICEKSSSDINELQNYIIGNNTEKNIYENKKYNRDLHNIRLQRIKINDNNKSSIVDRKKSINDNINDDIHFNIPDNSIKNKFLLRNTVYKEKSDKILVKSNERTKLSKNNYNQQNFSKNKNYNNIYQNFDIISGRPVILRFRRGVLKIETQAIAMDSGSIGDIIKVRNISSNKVINCRIIETGIVEVIK
;
A
#
# COMPACT_ATOMS: atom_id res chain seq x y z
N MET A 1 -69.60 61.93 13.69
CA MET A 1 -69.42 60.53 14.15
C MET A 1 -68.47 59.76 13.19
N HIS A 2 -67.33 60.34 12.77
CA HIS A 2 -66.41 59.76 11.77
C HIS A 2 -64.97 59.55 12.28
N TYR A 3 -64.68 59.88 13.54
CA TYR A 3 -63.32 59.81 14.09
C TYR A 3 -62.92 58.40 14.58
N ILE A 4 -63.90 57.54 14.85
CA ILE A 4 -63.65 56.21 15.44
C ILE A 4 -63.10 55.23 14.39
N ASP A 5 -63.52 55.35 13.12
CA ASP A 5 -63.10 54.43 12.05
C ASP A 5 -61.64 54.64 11.62
N MET A 6 -61.12 55.87 11.69
CA MET A 6 -59.71 56.16 11.35
C MET A 6 -58.72 55.49 12.32
N HIS A 7 -59.09 55.33 13.60
CA HIS A 7 -58.22 54.69 14.58
C HIS A 7 -58.05 53.18 14.34
N CYS A 8 -59.11 52.48 13.92
CA CYS A 8 -59.03 51.05 13.65
C CYS A 8 -58.15 50.69 12.44
N ILE A 9 -58.16 51.54 11.42
CA ILE A 9 -57.32 51.35 10.22
C ILE A 9 -55.84 51.49 10.57
N SER A 10 -55.49 52.47 11.41
CA SER A 10 -54.10 52.71 11.85
C SER A 10 -53.51 51.52 12.63
N VAL A 11 -54.27 50.92 13.55
CA VAL A 11 -53.78 49.79 14.35
C VAL A 11 -53.54 48.53 13.51
N LYS A 12 -54.44 48.24 12.54
CA LYS A 12 -54.25 47.11 11.62
C LYS A 12 -53.03 47.30 10.72
N PHE A 13 -52.82 48.52 10.24
CA PHE A 13 -51.65 48.86 9.43
C PHE A 13 -50.34 48.68 10.23
N LEU A 14 -50.31 49.18 11.47
CA LEU A 14 -49.13 49.06 12.34
C LEU A 14 -48.78 47.59 12.64
N ASN A 15 -49.77 46.74 12.90
CA ASN A 15 -49.54 45.32 13.15
C ASN A 15 -48.98 44.57 11.93
N ASN A 16 -49.44 44.93 10.72
CA ASN A 16 -48.90 44.34 9.49
C ASN A 16 -47.46 44.80 9.22
N LEU A 17 -47.17 46.07 9.48
CA LEU A 17 -45.82 46.62 9.34
C LEU A 17 -44.83 45.96 10.31
N LEU A 18 -45.27 45.73 11.55
CA LEU A 18 -44.47 45.04 12.57
C LEU A 18 -44.18 43.57 12.17
N LYS A 19 -45.19 42.85 11.66
CA LYS A 19 -45.00 41.47 11.16
C LYS A 19 -44.00 41.41 10.00
N LEU A 20 -44.07 42.38 9.08
CA LEU A 20 -43.13 42.46 7.98
C LEU A 20 -41.69 42.72 8.48
N ALA A 21 -41.52 43.63 9.43
CA ALA A 21 -40.22 43.93 10.02
C ALA A 21 -39.60 42.72 10.73
N ILE A 22 -40.40 41.95 11.49
CA ILE A 22 -39.95 40.72 12.16
C ILE A 22 -39.49 39.68 11.14
N ASN A 23 -40.26 39.47 10.06
CA ASN A 23 -39.87 38.53 9.02
C ASN A 23 -38.55 38.92 8.33
N ILE A 24 -38.39 40.20 7.98
CA ILE A 24 -37.13 40.70 7.39
C ILE A 24 -35.95 40.48 8.35
N PHE A 25 -36.14 40.75 9.64
CA PHE A 25 -35.10 40.53 10.65
C PHE A 25 -34.70 39.05 10.76
N ILE A 26 -35.67 38.13 10.77
CA ILE A 26 -35.41 36.68 10.79
C ILE A 26 -34.61 36.25 9.56
N TYR A 27 -34.98 36.73 8.36
CA TYR A 27 -34.23 36.44 7.13
C TYR A 27 -32.79 36.94 7.18
N LEU A 28 -32.56 38.18 7.63
CA LEU A 28 -31.22 38.73 7.80
C LEU A 28 -30.39 37.96 8.83
N PHE A 29 -31.02 37.54 9.93
CA PHE A 29 -30.35 36.76 10.97
C PHE A 29 -29.91 35.37 10.48
N ILE A 30 -30.79 34.67 9.76
CA ILE A 30 -30.47 33.38 9.14
C ILE A 30 -29.36 33.54 8.09
N TYR A 31 -29.45 34.57 7.24
CA TYR A 31 -28.44 34.86 6.23
C TYR A 31 -27.07 35.13 6.86
N PHE A 32 -27.03 35.92 7.94
CA PHE A 32 -25.81 36.21 8.67
C PHE A 32 -25.20 34.96 9.32
N PHE A 33 -26.02 34.09 9.91
CA PHE A 33 -25.55 32.83 10.51
C PHE A 33 -24.99 31.85 9.47
N ILE A 34 -25.64 31.72 8.32
CA ILE A 34 -25.15 30.87 7.22
C ILE A 34 -23.81 31.41 6.70
N HIS A 35 -23.71 32.73 6.46
CA HIS A 35 -22.46 33.32 5.95
C HIS A 35 -21.32 33.29 6.97
N LYS A 36 -21.58 33.50 8.27
CA LYS A 36 -20.53 33.40 9.30
C LYS A 36 -19.96 31.99 9.41
N ASN A 37 -20.79 30.96 9.33
CA ASN A 37 -20.32 29.58 9.40
C ASN A 37 -19.50 29.20 8.16
N ILE A 38 -19.84 29.72 6.98
CA ILE A 38 -19.05 29.49 5.76
C ILE A 38 -17.68 30.20 5.82
N PHE A 39 -17.60 31.38 6.44
CA PHE A 39 -16.34 32.14 6.56
C PHE A 39 -15.41 31.66 7.69
N ALA A 40 -15.96 31.04 8.74
CA ALA A 40 -15.15 30.47 9.81
C ALA A 40 -14.28 29.29 9.32
N ASP A 41 -14.76 28.51 8.35
CA ASP A 41 -13.98 27.38 7.82
C ASP A 41 -12.94 27.82 6.77
N THR A 42 -13.11 28.97 6.11
CA THR A 42 -12.15 29.46 5.10
C THR A 42 -11.06 30.36 5.67
N SER A 43 -11.30 31.03 6.80
CA SER A 43 -10.32 31.93 7.43
C SER A 43 -9.19 31.24 8.21
N CYS A 44 -9.29 29.92 8.44
CA CYS A 44 -8.16 29.13 8.97
C CYS A 44 -7.15 28.68 7.90
N PHE A 45 -7.41 28.92 6.61
CA PHE A 45 -6.54 28.47 5.51
C PHE A 45 -5.68 29.55 4.86
N ILE A 46 -5.82 30.81 5.28
CA ILE A 46 -4.94 31.91 4.83
C ILE A 46 -4.20 32.47 6.05
N CYS A 47 -3.43 31.63 6.72
CA CYS A 47 -2.20 32.15 7.32
C CYS A 47 -1.22 32.29 6.17
N GLU A 48 -0.79 33.52 5.87
CA GLU A 48 0.46 33.80 5.16
C GLU A 48 1.60 33.06 5.86
N LYS A 49 1.81 31.79 5.50
CA LYS A 49 3.13 31.22 5.58
C LYS A 49 3.92 31.85 4.45
N SER A 50 4.92 32.64 4.84
CA SER A 50 6.01 33.07 3.97
C SER A 50 6.37 31.94 3.00
N SER A 51 6.49 32.28 1.71
CA SER A 51 6.83 31.30 0.66
C SER A 51 8.14 30.55 0.93
N SER A 52 8.99 31.05 1.85
CA SER A 52 10.17 30.35 2.36
C SER A 52 9.83 29.06 3.12
N ASP A 53 8.81 29.08 3.97
CA ASP A 53 8.53 28.00 4.92
C ASP A 53 7.77 26.85 4.24
N ILE A 54 7.02 27.16 3.18
CA ILE A 54 6.34 26.17 2.34
C ILE A 54 7.35 25.38 1.51
N ASN A 55 8.40 26.03 0.98
CA ASN A 55 9.45 25.35 0.23
C ASN A 55 10.31 24.45 1.13
N GLU A 56 10.57 24.85 2.37
CA GLU A 56 11.32 24.03 3.32
C GLU A 56 10.52 22.80 3.79
N LEU A 57 9.22 22.95 4.04
CA LEU A 57 8.32 21.83 4.34
C LEU A 57 8.11 20.91 3.12
N GLN A 58 8.01 21.45 1.91
CA GLN A 58 7.93 20.62 0.70
C GLN A 58 9.22 19.83 0.48
N ASN A 59 10.39 20.45 0.65
CA ASN A 59 11.68 19.74 0.56
C ASN A 59 11.85 18.69 1.67
N TYR A 60 11.35 18.95 2.88
CA TYR A 60 11.38 17.97 3.98
C TYR A 60 10.45 16.77 3.72
N ILE A 61 9.25 17.00 3.19
CA ILE A 61 8.29 15.93 2.85
C ILE A 61 8.79 15.11 1.64
N ILE A 62 9.36 15.77 0.62
CA ILE A 62 9.93 15.10 -0.56
C ILE A 62 11.21 14.33 -0.17
N GLY A 63 12.07 14.89 0.68
CA GLY A 63 13.28 14.23 1.17
C GLY A 63 12.99 12.97 2.00
N ASN A 64 12.06 13.04 2.95
CA ASN A 64 11.74 11.89 3.80
C ASN A 64 11.01 10.76 3.06
N ASN A 65 10.20 11.09 2.04
CA ASN A 65 9.54 10.09 1.22
C ASN A 65 10.51 9.40 0.25
N THR A 66 11.54 10.10 -0.24
CA THR A 66 12.56 9.48 -1.10
C THR A 66 13.46 8.54 -0.31
N GLU A 67 13.92 8.92 0.88
CA GLU A 67 14.75 8.03 1.71
C GLU A 67 14.00 6.77 2.17
N LYS A 68 12.74 6.92 2.62
CA LYS A 68 11.93 5.76 3.04
C LYS A 68 11.67 4.80 1.87
N ASN A 69 11.38 5.33 0.68
CA ASN A 69 11.22 4.52 -0.53
C ASN A 69 12.54 3.85 -0.97
N ILE A 70 13.69 4.51 -0.79
CA ILE A 70 15.00 3.91 -1.08
C ILE A 70 15.31 2.75 -0.12
N TYR A 71 14.98 2.88 1.17
CA TYR A 71 15.17 1.79 2.14
C TYR A 71 14.26 0.59 1.87
N GLU A 72 12.98 0.83 1.57
CA GLU A 72 12.03 -0.25 1.25
C GLU A 72 12.39 -0.97 -0.06
N ASN A 73 12.85 -0.24 -1.08
CA ASN A 73 13.31 -0.81 -2.35
C ASN A 73 14.64 -1.59 -2.20
N LYS A 74 15.57 -1.12 -1.35
CA LYS A 74 16.79 -1.87 -1.00
C LYS A 74 16.48 -3.17 -0.26
N LYS A 75 15.46 -3.19 0.60
CA LYS A 75 15.02 -4.40 1.31
C LYS A 75 14.41 -5.42 0.35
N TYR A 76 13.49 -4.97 -0.51
CA TYR A 76 12.88 -5.82 -1.54
C TYR A 76 13.91 -6.47 -2.47
N ASN A 77 14.90 -5.71 -2.95
CA ASN A 77 15.96 -6.25 -3.81
C ASN A 77 16.86 -7.28 -3.11
N ARG A 78 17.12 -7.12 -1.80
CA ARG A 78 17.85 -8.15 -1.02
C ARG A 78 17.05 -9.44 -0.91
N ASP A 79 15.74 -9.33 -0.64
CA ASP A 79 14.88 -10.50 -0.51
C ASP A 79 14.76 -11.25 -1.85
N LEU A 80 14.61 -10.51 -2.96
CA LEU A 80 14.60 -11.07 -4.31
C LEU A 80 15.92 -11.78 -4.67
N HIS A 81 17.06 -11.19 -4.29
CA HIS A 81 18.38 -11.80 -4.48
C HIS A 81 18.52 -13.11 -3.69
N ASN A 82 18.06 -13.14 -2.43
CA ASN A 82 18.11 -14.33 -1.60
C ASN A 82 17.23 -15.47 -2.17
N ILE A 83 16.04 -15.14 -2.67
CA ILE A 83 15.18 -16.11 -3.37
C ILE A 83 15.88 -16.67 -4.61
N ARG A 84 16.56 -15.82 -5.39
CA ARG A 84 17.30 -16.25 -6.58
C ARG A 84 18.45 -17.19 -6.23
N LEU A 85 19.21 -16.90 -5.18
CA LEU A 85 20.28 -17.78 -4.69
C LEU A 85 19.76 -19.13 -4.19
N GLN A 86 18.62 -19.15 -3.49
CA GLN A 86 17.99 -20.40 -3.05
C GLN A 86 17.58 -21.27 -4.24
N ARG A 87 17.02 -20.68 -5.31
CA ARG A 87 16.68 -21.42 -6.54
C ARG A 87 17.89 -22.01 -7.23
N ILE A 88 19.02 -21.30 -7.26
CA ILE A 88 20.28 -21.82 -7.83
C ILE A 88 20.75 -23.04 -7.04
N LYS A 89 20.79 -22.96 -5.70
CA LYS A 89 21.18 -24.10 -4.84
C LYS A 89 20.29 -25.34 -5.04
N ILE A 90 18.98 -25.15 -5.19
CA ILE A 90 18.05 -26.27 -5.47
C ILE A 90 18.36 -26.91 -6.82
N ASN A 91 18.66 -26.10 -7.85
CA ASN A 91 18.95 -26.59 -9.18
C ASN A 91 20.29 -27.36 -9.25
N ASP A 92 21.30 -26.91 -8.52
CA ASP A 92 22.60 -27.60 -8.45
C ASP A 92 22.50 -28.94 -7.72
N ASN A 93 21.72 -29.00 -6.63
CA ASN A 93 21.43 -30.26 -5.93
C ASN A 93 20.67 -31.26 -6.82
N ASN A 94 19.72 -30.76 -7.62
CA ASN A 94 18.99 -31.60 -8.57
C ASN A 94 19.91 -32.08 -9.71
N LYS A 95 20.82 -31.25 -10.23
CA LYS A 95 21.81 -31.66 -11.24
C LYS A 95 22.77 -32.72 -10.72
N SER A 96 23.27 -32.60 -9.50
CA SER A 96 24.12 -33.63 -8.87
C SER A 96 23.37 -34.98 -8.79
N SER A 97 22.12 -34.98 -8.34
CA SER A 97 21.32 -36.21 -8.24
C SER A 97 21.03 -36.89 -9.60
N ILE A 98 20.96 -36.11 -10.68
CA ILE A 98 20.73 -36.61 -12.04
C ILE A 98 22.01 -37.20 -12.65
N VAL A 99 23.18 -36.61 -12.35
CA VAL A 99 24.48 -37.13 -12.81
C VAL A 99 24.79 -38.46 -12.14
N ASP A 100 24.51 -38.59 -10.84
CA ASP A 100 24.76 -39.83 -10.10
C ASP A 100 23.82 -40.96 -10.55
N ARG A 101 22.55 -40.66 -10.87
CA ARG A 101 21.63 -41.65 -11.46
C ARG A 101 22.04 -42.12 -12.86
N LYS A 102 22.57 -41.23 -13.70
CA LYS A 102 23.04 -41.64 -15.05
C LYS A 102 24.26 -42.54 -15.00
N LYS A 103 25.14 -42.36 -14.01
CA LYS A 103 26.30 -43.23 -13.81
C LYS A 103 25.87 -44.65 -13.40
N SER A 104 24.90 -44.77 -12.49
CA SER A 104 24.36 -46.09 -12.08
C SER A 104 23.59 -46.85 -13.17
N ILE A 105 23.08 -46.17 -14.21
CA ILE A 105 22.37 -46.82 -15.31
C ILE A 105 23.36 -47.35 -16.36
N ASN A 106 24.48 -46.68 -16.59
CA ASN A 106 25.49 -47.14 -17.56
C ASN A 106 26.32 -48.32 -17.07
N ASP A 107 26.51 -48.46 -15.76
CA ASP A 107 27.27 -49.59 -15.20
C ASP A 107 26.49 -50.93 -15.24
N ASN A 108 25.21 -50.90 -15.67
CA ASN A 108 24.32 -52.07 -15.74
C ASN A 108 23.97 -52.52 -17.18
N ILE A 109 24.62 -51.94 -18.20
CA ILE A 109 24.38 -52.26 -19.63
C ILE A 109 25.70 -52.67 -20.32
N ASN A 110 26.50 -53.49 -19.64
CA ASN A 110 27.73 -54.06 -20.21
C ASN A 110 27.71 -55.58 -20.34
N ASP A 111 26.53 -56.21 -20.30
CA ASP A 111 26.38 -57.61 -20.66
C ASP A 111 25.78 -57.71 -22.07
N ASP A 112 26.68 -57.97 -23.02
CA ASP A 112 26.53 -58.64 -24.31
C ASP A 112 25.23 -58.41 -25.10
N ILE A 113 25.20 -57.34 -25.91
CA ILE A 113 24.35 -57.31 -27.10
C ILE A 113 25.11 -56.74 -28.30
N HIS A 114 25.67 -57.63 -29.11
CA HIS A 114 26.16 -57.35 -30.46
C HIS A 114 24.97 -57.15 -31.41
N PHE A 115 24.68 -55.90 -31.78
CA PHE A 115 23.82 -55.60 -32.93
C PHE A 115 24.66 -55.11 -34.11
N ASN A 116 24.66 -55.89 -35.19
CA ASN A 116 25.08 -55.45 -36.52
C ASN A 116 24.04 -54.46 -37.06
N ILE A 117 24.43 -53.18 -37.17
CA ILE A 117 23.65 -52.17 -37.87
C ILE A 117 24.45 -51.75 -39.11
N PRO A 118 23.86 -51.80 -40.32
CA PRO A 118 24.55 -51.42 -41.54
C PRO A 118 24.73 -49.90 -41.61
N ASP A 119 25.92 -49.52 -42.08
CA ASP A 119 26.25 -48.16 -42.47
C ASP A 119 25.29 -47.66 -43.53
N ASN A 120 24.48 -46.65 -43.20
CA ASN A 120 24.06 -45.70 -44.21
C ASN A 120 23.89 -44.28 -43.62
N SER A 121 24.68 -43.42 -44.24
CA SER A 121 24.81 -41.98 -44.11
C SER A 121 23.49 -41.21 -43.95
N ILE A 122 23.43 -40.31 -42.96
CA ILE A 122 22.98 -38.92 -43.16
C ILE A 122 23.83 -38.02 -42.25
N LYS A 123 24.72 -37.25 -42.86
CA LYS A 123 25.48 -36.14 -42.24
C LYS A 123 24.55 -34.94 -42.10
N ASN A 124 23.95 -34.73 -40.93
CA ASN A 124 23.39 -33.43 -40.56
C ASN A 124 24.36 -32.71 -39.62
N LYS A 125 25.24 -31.92 -40.24
CA LYS A 125 26.25 -31.05 -39.60
C LYS A 125 25.53 -29.80 -39.05
N PHE A 126 24.95 -29.91 -37.86
CA PHE A 126 24.47 -28.74 -37.12
C PHE A 126 25.66 -28.01 -36.49
N LEU A 127 26.02 -26.86 -37.07
CA LEU A 127 26.97 -25.89 -36.53
C LEU A 127 26.33 -25.14 -35.35
N LEU A 128 26.61 -25.56 -34.13
CA LEU A 128 26.36 -24.75 -32.94
C LEU A 128 27.50 -23.73 -32.79
N ARG A 129 27.20 -22.45 -33.06
CA ARG A 129 28.06 -21.31 -32.70
C ARG A 129 28.02 -21.14 -31.19
N ASN A 130 29.08 -21.54 -30.50
CA ASN A 130 29.37 -21.08 -29.14
C ASN A 130 30.05 -19.72 -29.23
N THR A 131 29.32 -18.64 -28.95
CA THR A 131 29.90 -17.32 -28.71
C THR A 131 30.48 -17.29 -27.30
N VAL A 132 31.81 -17.32 -27.23
CA VAL A 132 32.59 -17.12 -26.01
C VAL A 132 32.60 -15.63 -25.67
N TYR A 133 31.83 -15.22 -24.66
CA TYR A 133 32.01 -13.92 -24.04
C TYR A 133 33.19 -13.99 -23.08
N LYS A 134 34.22 -13.19 -23.37
CA LYS A 134 35.45 -13.04 -22.60
C LYS A 134 35.26 -11.85 -21.65
N GLU A 135 34.80 -12.11 -20.43
CA GLU A 135 34.75 -11.08 -19.37
C GLU A 135 36.14 -10.86 -18.78
N LYS A 136 36.62 -9.61 -18.83
CA LYS A 136 37.80 -9.11 -18.15
C LYS A 136 37.53 -9.08 -16.64
N SER A 137 38.20 -9.95 -15.90
CA SER A 137 38.23 -9.88 -14.44
C SER A 137 39.35 -8.95 -13.97
N ASP A 138 39.00 -7.73 -13.58
CA ASP A 138 39.89 -6.87 -12.81
C ASP A 138 39.98 -7.40 -11.37
N LYS A 139 41.19 -7.82 -10.99
CA LYS A 139 41.52 -8.33 -9.66
C LYS A 139 41.63 -7.15 -8.69
N ILE A 140 40.60 -6.91 -7.87
CA ILE A 140 40.73 -6.06 -6.68
C ILE A 140 41.11 -6.96 -5.50
N LEU A 141 42.36 -6.83 -5.08
CA LEU A 141 42.96 -7.48 -3.92
C LEU A 141 42.44 -6.81 -2.64
N VAL A 142 41.38 -7.34 -2.03
CA VAL A 142 40.95 -6.92 -0.69
C VAL A 142 41.58 -7.85 0.35
N LYS A 143 42.52 -7.29 1.12
CA LYS A 143 43.12 -7.92 2.31
C LYS A 143 42.02 -8.20 3.34
N SER A 144 41.73 -9.46 3.59
CA SER A 144 40.88 -9.92 4.70
C SER A 144 41.73 -10.09 5.96
N ASN A 145 41.69 -9.10 6.85
CA ASN A 145 42.12 -9.24 8.23
C ASN A 145 40.90 -9.06 9.13
N GLU A 146 40.50 -10.14 9.80
CA GLU A 146 40.34 -10.22 11.26
C GLU A 146 39.32 -11.29 11.67
N ARG A 147 39.84 -12.23 12.45
CA ARG A 147 39.16 -13.36 13.05
C ARG A 147 38.24 -12.86 14.16
N THR A 148 36.95 -12.74 13.90
CA THR A 148 35.96 -12.70 14.98
C THR A 148 35.64 -14.13 15.40
N LYS A 149 36.10 -14.47 16.62
CA LYS A 149 35.79 -15.73 17.30
C LYS A 149 34.28 -15.81 17.51
N LEU A 150 33.63 -16.66 16.73
CA LEU A 150 32.22 -17.00 16.88
C LEU A 150 32.01 -17.77 18.19
N SER A 151 31.36 -17.11 19.14
CA SER A 151 30.75 -17.71 20.32
C SER A 151 29.74 -18.76 19.87
N LYS A 152 30.01 -20.03 20.20
CA LYS A 152 29.07 -21.14 20.04
C LYS A 152 27.97 -21.00 21.09
N ASN A 153 26.97 -20.17 20.79
CA ASN A 153 25.74 -20.18 21.57
C ASN A 153 24.92 -21.38 21.11
N ASN A 154 24.82 -22.37 22.02
CA ASN A 154 23.90 -23.50 21.94
C ASN A 154 22.47 -22.98 21.85
N TYR A 155 21.99 -22.76 20.63
CA TYR A 155 20.57 -22.67 20.38
C TYR A 155 20.02 -24.08 20.37
N ASN A 156 19.31 -24.42 21.45
CA ASN A 156 18.42 -25.58 21.52
C ASN A 156 17.49 -25.54 20.32
N GLN A 157 17.83 -26.32 19.28
CA GLN A 157 16.93 -26.65 18.20
C GLN A 157 15.84 -27.53 18.80
N GLN A 158 14.81 -26.87 19.33
CA GLN A 158 13.54 -27.52 19.58
C GLN A 158 13.07 -28.08 18.23
N ASN A 159 13.13 -29.41 18.14
CA ASN A 159 12.60 -30.19 17.04
C ASN A 159 11.09 -29.93 16.98
N PHE A 160 10.69 -28.90 16.23
CA PHE A 160 9.30 -28.71 15.83
C PHE A 160 8.92 -29.89 14.95
N SER A 161 8.20 -30.83 15.56
CA SER A 161 7.61 -32.01 14.96
C SER A 161 6.86 -31.62 13.67
N LYS A 162 7.44 -32.09 12.56
CA LYS A 162 6.93 -32.00 11.20
C LYS A 162 5.67 -32.85 11.07
N ASN A 163 4.50 -32.26 11.30
CA ASN A 163 3.26 -32.62 10.59
C ASN A 163 2.11 -31.72 11.04
N LYS A 164 2.06 -30.52 10.48
CA LYS A 164 0.81 -29.78 10.38
C LYS A 164 0.66 -29.40 8.92
N ASN A 165 -0.34 -29.97 8.27
CA ASN A 165 -0.83 -29.54 6.98
C ASN A 165 -1.33 -28.09 7.15
N TYR A 166 -0.41 -27.14 7.01
CA TYR A 166 -0.77 -25.74 6.88
C TYR A 166 -1.30 -25.57 5.46
N ASN A 167 -2.58 -25.83 5.28
CA ASN A 167 -3.32 -25.26 4.16
C ASN A 167 -3.26 -23.74 4.39
N ASN A 168 -2.24 -23.11 3.82
CA ASN A 168 -2.00 -21.68 3.88
C ASN A 168 -3.15 -21.02 3.12
N ILE A 169 -4.25 -20.78 3.81
CA ILE A 169 -5.35 -19.98 3.30
C ILE A 169 -4.86 -18.54 3.37
N TYR A 170 -4.27 -18.07 2.28
CA TYR A 170 -3.97 -16.66 2.11
C TYR A 170 -5.31 -15.91 2.12
N GLN A 171 -5.62 -15.25 3.23
CA GLN A 171 -6.71 -14.30 3.27
C GLN A 171 -6.34 -13.14 2.36
N ASN A 172 -7.06 -13.02 1.24
CA ASN A 172 -6.96 -11.86 0.37
C ASN A 172 -7.64 -10.70 1.07
N PHE A 173 -6.85 -9.77 1.61
CA PHE A 173 -7.37 -8.52 2.16
C PHE A 173 -7.65 -7.54 1.03
N ASP A 174 -8.88 -7.00 1.00
CA ASP A 174 -9.28 -5.96 0.05
C ASP A 174 -8.57 -4.63 0.32
N ILE A 175 -8.29 -4.35 1.59
CA ILE A 175 -7.55 -3.17 2.04
C ILE A 175 -6.34 -3.62 2.86
N ILE A 176 -5.17 -3.08 2.53
CA ILE A 176 -3.90 -3.35 3.20
C ILE A 176 -3.48 -2.12 4.01
N SER A 177 -3.05 -2.32 5.25
CA SER A 177 -2.51 -1.28 6.12
C SER A 177 -1.42 -0.45 5.41
N GLY A 178 -1.47 0.87 5.59
CA GLY A 178 -0.57 1.84 4.99
C GLY A 178 -0.96 2.31 3.58
N ARG A 179 -1.98 1.69 2.95
CA ARG A 179 -2.45 2.14 1.64
C ARG A 179 -3.44 3.31 1.74
N PRO A 180 -3.45 4.20 0.74
CA PRO A 180 -4.47 5.25 0.65
C PRO A 180 -5.84 4.63 0.36
N VAL A 181 -6.87 5.19 1.00
CA VAL A 181 -8.27 4.79 0.87
C VAL A 181 -9.16 6.03 0.79
N ILE A 182 -10.35 5.87 0.21
CA ILE A 182 -11.39 6.90 0.18
C ILE A 182 -12.27 6.74 1.42
N LEU A 183 -12.24 7.74 2.30
CA LEU A 183 -13.11 7.84 3.46
C LEU A 183 -14.41 8.53 3.06
N ARG A 184 -15.53 7.81 3.20
CA ARG A 184 -16.88 8.30 2.95
C ARG A 184 -17.59 8.58 4.29
N PHE A 185 -18.18 9.75 4.41
CA PHE A 185 -19.05 10.10 5.52
C PHE A 185 -20.46 10.37 4.98
N ARG A 186 -21.47 9.73 5.58
CA ARG A 186 -22.87 9.87 5.19
C ARG A 186 -23.73 10.28 6.37
N ARG A 187 -24.56 11.32 6.17
CA ARG A 187 -25.60 11.73 7.13
C ARG A 187 -26.83 12.19 6.36
N GLY A 188 -27.81 11.30 6.20
CA GLY A 188 -28.99 11.55 5.37
C GLY A 188 -28.60 11.67 3.89
N VAL A 189 -28.95 12.79 3.26
CA VAL A 189 -28.59 13.12 1.86
C VAL A 189 -27.18 13.70 1.73
N LEU A 190 -26.55 14.14 2.83
CA LEU A 190 -25.21 14.69 2.81
C LEU A 190 -24.19 13.54 2.71
N LYS A 191 -23.35 13.61 1.66
CA LYS A 191 -22.27 12.68 1.36
C LYS A 191 -20.97 13.48 1.20
N ILE A 192 -19.97 13.15 2.00
CA ILE A 192 -18.62 13.74 1.90
C ILE A 192 -17.63 12.61 1.63
N GLU A 193 -16.71 12.82 0.70
CA GLU A 193 -15.62 11.90 0.40
C GLU A 193 -14.28 12.62 0.56
N THR A 194 -13.31 11.96 1.19
CA THR A 194 -11.99 12.52 1.46
C THR A 194 -10.93 11.41 1.41
N GLN A 195 -9.66 11.77 1.27
CA GLN A 195 -8.57 10.81 1.27
C GLN A 195 -8.10 10.50 2.70
N ALA A 196 -7.76 9.24 2.92
CA ALA A 196 -7.26 8.76 4.20
C ALA A 196 -6.25 7.61 4.01
N ILE A 197 -5.60 7.20 5.09
CA ILE A 197 -4.63 6.10 5.09
C ILE A 197 -5.18 4.98 5.99
N ALA A 198 -5.31 3.77 5.46
CA ALA A 198 -5.69 2.60 6.24
C ALA A 198 -4.62 2.30 7.29
N MET A 199 -5.01 2.13 8.55
CA MET A 199 -4.09 1.71 9.62
C MET A 199 -4.10 0.20 9.82
N ASP A 200 -5.25 -0.44 9.59
CA ASP A 200 -5.43 -1.88 9.67
C ASP A 200 -5.76 -2.47 8.28
N SER A 201 -5.46 -3.74 8.07
CA SER A 201 -5.89 -4.50 6.89
C SER A 201 -7.23 -5.18 7.16
N GLY A 202 -8.06 -5.34 6.12
CA GLY A 202 -9.36 -5.98 6.26
C GLY A 202 -9.99 -6.33 4.91
N SER A 203 -11.06 -7.12 4.95
CA SER A 203 -11.90 -7.47 3.81
C SER A 203 -13.21 -6.69 3.85
N ILE A 204 -13.96 -6.68 2.75
CA ILE A 204 -15.28 -6.02 2.70
C ILE A 204 -16.17 -6.48 3.87
N GLY A 205 -16.73 -5.50 4.60
CA GLY A 205 -17.54 -5.70 5.80
C GLY A 205 -16.78 -5.52 7.12
N ASP A 206 -15.45 -5.65 7.12
CA ASP A 206 -14.64 -5.50 8.33
C ASP A 206 -14.61 -4.05 8.82
N ILE A 207 -14.38 -3.89 10.12
CA ILE A 207 -14.16 -2.59 10.76
C ILE A 207 -12.66 -2.38 10.91
N ILE A 208 -12.13 -1.32 10.30
CA ILE A 208 -10.72 -0.97 10.33
C ILE A 208 -10.50 0.46 10.83
N LYS A 209 -9.34 0.73 11.42
CA LYS A 209 -8.92 2.10 11.74
C LYS A 209 -8.33 2.77 10.52
N VAL A 210 -8.71 4.03 10.33
CA VAL A 210 -8.29 4.83 9.18
C VAL A 210 -7.90 6.23 9.66
N ARG A 211 -6.76 6.74 9.21
CA ARG A 211 -6.27 8.08 9.54
C ARG A 211 -6.62 9.06 8.43
N ASN A 212 -7.41 10.07 8.73
CA ASN A 212 -7.72 11.15 7.79
C ASN A 212 -6.46 12.01 7.53
N ILE A 213 -6.14 12.29 6.27
CA ILE A 213 -4.90 13.01 5.91
C ILE A 213 -4.96 14.48 6.34
N SER A 214 -6.11 15.13 6.20
CA SER A 214 -6.27 16.57 6.50
C SER A 214 -6.23 16.86 8.00
N SER A 215 -6.86 16.02 8.81
CA SER A 215 -7.03 16.25 10.26
C SER A 215 -6.11 15.41 11.14
N ASN A 216 -5.39 14.44 10.59
CA ASN A 216 -4.62 13.42 11.31
C ASN A 216 -5.40 12.60 12.35
N LYS A 217 -6.74 12.71 12.40
CA LYS A 217 -7.59 11.94 13.31
C LYS A 217 -7.73 10.51 12.82
N VAL A 218 -7.75 9.57 13.77
CA VAL A 218 -8.01 8.15 13.53
C VAL A 218 -9.49 7.86 13.78
N ILE A 219 -10.13 7.21 12.83
CA ILE A 219 -11.58 6.97 12.81
C ILE A 219 -11.83 5.48 12.49
N ASN A 220 -12.79 4.87 13.18
CA ASN A 220 -13.24 3.52 12.88
C ASN A 220 -14.18 3.54 11.67
N CYS A 221 -13.87 2.75 10.66
CA CYS A 221 -14.61 2.73 9.40
C CYS A 221 -14.92 1.30 8.98
N ARG A 222 -16.07 1.08 8.33
CA ARG A 222 -16.43 -0.19 7.70
C ARG A 222 -15.96 -0.21 6.25
N ILE A 223 -15.34 -1.31 5.81
CA ILE A 223 -14.99 -1.49 4.40
C ILE A 223 -16.27 -1.79 3.61
N ILE A 224 -16.61 -0.95 2.63
CA ILE A 224 -17.78 -1.16 1.77
C ILE A 224 -17.38 -1.76 0.44
N GLU A 225 -16.26 -1.30 -0.09
CA GLU A 225 -15.74 -1.67 -1.40
C GLU A 225 -14.22 -1.60 -1.34
N THR A 226 -13.54 -2.26 -2.28
CA THR A 226 -12.07 -2.23 -2.38
C THR A 226 -11.57 -0.78 -2.44
N GLY A 227 -10.85 -0.36 -1.39
CA GLY A 227 -10.33 1.00 -1.28
C GLY A 227 -11.32 2.08 -0.82
N ILE A 228 -12.57 1.74 -0.49
CA ILE A 228 -13.59 2.67 0.01
C ILE A 228 -14.10 2.21 1.38
N VAL A 229 -14.06 3.13 2.33
CA VAL A 229 -14.46 2.91 3.72
C VAL A 229 -15.52 3.94 4.14
N GLU A 230 -16.49 3.54 4.95
CA GLU A 230 -17.52 4.44 5.50
C GLU A 230 -17.38 4.56 7.02
N VAL A 231 -17.51 5.78 7.53
CA VAL A 231 -17.43 6.07 8.96
C VAL A 231 -18.60 5.39 9.69
N ILE A 232 -18.26 4.62 10.73
CA ILE A 232 -19.26 4.01 11.62
C ILE A 232 -19.54 5.02 12.75
N LYS A 233 -20.81 5.37 12.93
CA LYS A 233 -21.27 6.20 14.06
C LYS A 233 -21.62 5.35 15.27
#